data_AF-A0A7H4M0Y3-F1
#
_entry.id   AF-A0A7H4M0Y3-F1
#
_cell.length_a   1.000
_cell.length_b   1.000
_cell.length_c   1.000
_cell.angle_alpha   90.00
_cell.angle_beta   90.00
_cell.angle_gamma   90.00
#
_symmetry.space_group_name_H-M   'P 1'
#
loop_
_entity.id
_entity.type
_entity.pdbx_description
1 polymer ?
#
loop_
_entity_poly.entity_id
_entity_poly.type
_entity_poly.pdbx_seq_one_letter_code
_entity_poly.pdbx_strand_id
1 'polypeptide(L)'
;MKKWLIALMMAAGAATCSAAEVKNDDGVNIYFARHGKTLLNTFDRVQGWADSPLTEDGIRVARYLGEGLKVFRLIASIPAMPDVSVKPCR
;
A
#
# COMPACT_ATOMS: atom_id res chain seq x y z
N MET A 1 42.51 -30.94 -23.14
CA MET A 1 41.54 -31.50 -22.15
C MET A 1 40.77 -30.45 -21.33
N LYS A 2 41.24 -29.19 -21.19
CA LYS A 2 40.51 -28.13 -20.47
C LYS A 2 39.45 -27.35 -21.27
N LYS A 3 39.44 -27.48 -22.61
CA LYS A 3 38.46 -26.80 -23.49
C LYS A 3 37.03 -27.35 -23.35
N TRP A 4 36.90 -28.65 -23.07
CA TRP A 4 35.61 -29.29 -22.83
C TRP A 4 35.02 -28.93 -21.46
N LEU A 5 35.88 -28.63 -20.47
CA LEU A 5 35.45 -28.19 -19.14
C LEU A 5 34.77 -26.81 -19.18
N ILE A 6 35.26 -25.90 -20.03
CA ILE A 6 34.71 -24.56 -20.20
C ILE A 6 33.34 -24.61 -20.91
N ALA A 7 33.19 -25.49 -21.90
CA ALA A 7 31.92 -25.69 -22.59
C ALA A 7 30.83 -26.26 -21.66
N LEU A 8 31.19 -27.16 -20.74
CA LEU A 8 30.26 -27.74 -19.76
C LEU A 8 29.76 -26.70 -18.74
N MET A 9 30.62 -25.77 -18.31
CA MET A 9 30.21 -24.69 -17.39
C MET A 9 29.31 -23.64 -18.04
N MET A 10 29.42 -23.40 -19.35
CA MET A 10 28.54 -22.45 -20.05
C MET A 10 27.15 -23.02 -20.34
N ALA A 11 27.01 -24.35 -20.47
CA ALA A 11 25.71 -24.99 -20.67
C ALA A 11 24.83 -25.00 -19.41
N ALA A 12 25.41 -24.91 -18.21
CA ALA A 12 24.68 -24.89 -16.95
C ALA A 12 24.09 -23.50 -16.58
N GLY A 13 24.51 -22.42 -17.26
CA GLY A 13 24.10 -21.05 -16.94
C GLY A 13 22.73 -20.62 -17.51
N ALA A 14 22.12 -21.41 -18.39
CA ALA A 14 20.88 -21.04 -19.09
C ALA A 14 19.60 -21.64 -18.47
N ALA A 15 19.71 -22.44 -17.39
CA ALA A 15 18.63 -23.33 -16.94
C ALA A 15 17.90 -22.90 -15.65
N THR A 16 18.03 -21.65 -15.18
CA THR A 16 17.23 -21.19 -14.02
C THR A 16 16.54 -19.85 -14.28
N CYS A 17 15.79 -19.77 -15.38
CA CYS A 17 14.73 -18.78 -15.52
C CYS A 17 13.40 -19.49 -15.28
N SER A 18 13.12 -19.83 -14.02
CA SER A 18 11.76 -20.20 -13.66
C SER A 18 10.95 -18.92 -13.68
N ALA A 19 10.28 -18.65 -14.81
CA ALA A 19 9.25 -17.63 -14.87
C ALA A 19 8.17 -18.05 -13.88
N ALA A 20 8.00 -17.29 -12.80
CA ALA A 20 6.94 -17.52 -11.84
C ALA A 20 5.61 -17.47 -12.61
N GLU A 21 4.92 -18.61 -12.66
CA GLU A 21 3.60 -18.71 -13.26
C GLU A 21 2.64 -17.80 -12.48
N VAL A 22 2.18 -16.72 -13.11
CA VAL A 22 1.11 -15.88 -12.57
C VAL A 22 -0.18 -16.67 -12.72
N LYS A 23 -0.57 -17.38 -11.65
CA LYS A 23 -1.91 -17.95 -11.54
C LYS A 23 -2.90 -16.80 -11.51
N ASN A 24 -3.87 -16.81 -12.44
CA ASN A 24 -5.04 -15.95 -12.31
C ASN A 24 -5.90 -16.51 -11.18
N ASP A 25 -5.82 -15.86 -10.03
CA ASP A 25 -6.72 -16.03 -8.92
C ASP A 25 -7.92 -15.10 -9.08
N ASP A 26 -9.14 -15.65 -9.09
CA ASP A 26 -10.40 -14.89 -9.05
C ASP A 26 -10.62 -14.18 -7.68
N GLY A 27 -9.53 -13.86 -6.99
CA GLY A 27 -9.51 -13.31 -5.64
C GLY A 27 -9.80 -11.82 -5.59
N VAL A 28 -10.45 -11.39 -4.52
CA VAL A 28 -10.63 -9.97 -4.22
C VAL A 28 -9.49 -9.51 -3.31
N ASN A 29 -8.69 -8.56 -3.79
CA ASN A 29 -7.64 -7.93 -2.99
C ASN A 29 -8.23 -6.79 -2.15
N ILE A 30 -8.21 -6.95 -0.83
CA ILE A 30 -8.70 -5.94 0.13
C ILE A 30 -7.51 -5.28 0.82
N TYR A 31 -7.42 -3.96 0.68
CA TYR A 31 -6.36 -3.15 1.29
C TYR A 31 -6.93 -2.33 2.44
N PHE A 32 -6.36 -2.49 3.64
CA PHE A 32 -6.69 -1.68 4.80
C PHE A 32 -5.66 -0.55 4.98
N ALA A 33 -6.14 0.68 5.08
CA ALA A 33 -5.31 1.84 5.37
C ALA A 33 -5.84 2.58 6.59
N ARG A 34 -4.94 2.92 7.53
CA ARG A 34 -5.26 3.82 8.65
C ARG A 34 -5.23 5.27 8.17
N HIS A 35 -6.09 6.12 8.73
CA HIS A 35 -6.04 7.56 8.48
C HIS A 35 -4.69 8.18 8.92
N GLY A 36 -4.36 9.33 8.34
CA GLY A 36 -3.15 10.08 8.70
C GLY A 36 -3.16 10.58 10.15
N LYS A 37 -2.03 11.10 10.63
CA LYS A 37 -1.91 11.65 11.99
C LYS A 37 -2.89 12.81 12.20
N THR A 38 -3.62 12.79 13.32
CA THR A 38 -4.58 13.84 13.72
C THR A 38 -4.04 14.71 14.87
N LEU A 39 -4.75 15.79 15.19
CA LEU A 39 -4.44 16.61 16.38
C LEU A 39 -4.50 15.79 17.68
N LEU A 40 -5.51 14.94 17.87
CA LEU A 40 -5.61 14.12 19.10
C LEU A 40 -4.49 13.10 19.22
N ASN A 41 -4.00 12.56 18.10
CA ASN A 41 -2.79 11.72 18.11
C ASN A 41 -1.54 12.52 18.53
N THR A 42 -1.50 13.82 18.25
CA THR A 42 -0.37 14.69 18.65
C THR A 42 -0.37 14.98 20.15
N PHE A 43 -1.54 14.92 20.79
CA PHE A 43 -1.69 15.09 22.23
C PHE A 43 -1.71 13.75 22.99
N ASP A 44 -1.36 12.65 22.32
CA ASP A 44 -1.40 11.28 22.87
C ASP A 44 -2.76 10.93 23.53
N ARG A 45 -3.86 11.43 22.94
CA ARG A 45 -5.22 11.14 23.39
C ARG A 45 -5.79 9.97 22.61
N VAL A 46 -6.59 9.15 23.30
CA VAL A 46 -7.36 8.07 22.68
C VAL A 46 -8.44 8.68 21.80
N GLN A 47 -8.42 8.32 20.51
CA GLN A 47 -9.43 8.74 19.53
C GLN A 47 -10.28 7.52 19.17
N GLY A 48 -11.47 7.44 19.78
CA GLY A 48 -12.48 6.42 19.50
C GLY A 48 -13.45 6.90 18.43
N TRP A 49 -14.69 7.20 18.83
CA TRP A 49 -15.66 7.84 17.94
C TRP A 49 -15.37 9.33 17.71
N ALA A 50 -14.72 10.01 18.66
CA ALA A 50 -14.41 11.42 18.54
C ALA A 50 -13.53 11.75 17.33
N ASP A 51 -13.85 12.83 16.60
CA ASP A 51 -13.05 13.29 15.46
C ASP A 51 -12.03 14.40 15.82
N SER A 52 -10.96 14.48 15.03
CA SER A 52 -10.05 15.63 15.01
C SER A 52 -9.34 15.74 13.66
N PRO A 53 -9.05 16.96 13.19
CA PRO A 53 -8.48 17.15 11.86
C PRO A 53 -7.07 16.55 11.76
N LEU A 54 -6.69 16.21 10.53
CA LEU A 54 -5.34 15.78 10.19
C LEU A 54 -4.33 16.91 10.47
N THR A 55 -3.14 16.54 10.94
CA THR A 55 -1.99 17.45 10.96
C THR A 55 -1.45 17.64 9.55
N GLU A 56 -0.62 18.65 9.33
CA GLU A 56 0.05 18.86 8.03
C GLU A 56 0.86 17.62 7.61
N ASP A 57 1.52 16.96 8.57
CA ASP A 57 2.22 15.70 8.33
C ASP A 57 1.25 14.56 7.96
N GLY A 58 0.10 14.49 8.63
CA GLY A 58 -0.97 13.52 8.32
C GLY A 58 -1.49 13.69 6.89
N ILE A 59 -1.69 14.93 6.45
CA ILE A 59 -2.09 15.27 5.08
C ILE A 59 -1.01 14.85 4.08
N ARG A 60 0.27 15.14 4.38
CA ARG A 60 1.39 14.79 3.51
C ARG A 60 1.50 13.28 3.30
N VAL A 61 1.39 12.50 4.38
CA VAL A 61 1.39 11.02 4.31
C VAL A 61 0.20 10.50 3.52
N ALA A 62 -0.99 11.07 3.72
CA ALA A 62 -2.18 10.67 2.95
C ALA A 62 -2.00 10.92 1.44
N ARG A 63 -1.34 12.03 1.05
CA ARG A 63 -0.99 12.30 -0.36
C ARG A 63 -0.02 11.27 -0.91
N TYR A 64 1.06 10.95 -0.19
CA TYR A 64 2.01 9.93 -0.63
C TYR A 64 1.37 8.54 -0.76
N LEU A 65 0.48 8.17 0.16
CA LEU A 65 -0.30 6.94 0.03
C LEU A 65 -1.16 6.97 -1.24
N GLY A 66 -1.84 8.08 -1.51
CA GLY A 66 -2.63 8.25 -2.74
C GLY A 66 -1.79 8.09 -4.01
N GLU A 67 -0.59 8.67 -4.05
CA GLU A 67 0.36 8.50 -5.16
C GLU A 67 0.80 7.03 -5.32
N GLY A 68 1.13 6.37 -4.21
CA GLY A 68 1.54 4.96 -4.23
C GLY A 68 0.42 4.00 -4.65
N LEU A 69 -0.84 4.37 -4.43
CA LEU A 69 -2.00 3.54 -4.80
C LEU A 69 -2.40 3.67 -6.28
N LYS A 70 -1.87 4.64 -7.04
CA LYS A 70 -2.20 4.83 -8.47
C LYS A 70 -1.84 3.63 -9.35
N VAL A 71 -0.88 2.81 -8.92
CA VAL A 71 -0.49 1.59 -9.63
C VAL A 71 -1.54 0.48 -9.55
N PHE A 72 -2.48 0.57 -8.59
CA PHE A 72 -3.56 -0.40 -8.41
C PHE A 72 -4.87 0.15 -8.99
N ARG A 73 -5.59 -0.71 -9.72
CA ARG A 73 -6.96 -0.43 -10.11
C ARG A 73 -7.91 -0.72 -8.94
N LEU A 74 -8.21 0.31 -8.16
CA LEU A 74 -9.20 0.22 -7.08
C LEU A 74 -10.62 0.14 -7.68
N ILE A 75 -11.37 -0.89 -7.31
CA ILE A 75 -12.77 -1.07 -7.73
C ILE A 75 -13.71 -0.23 -6.85
N ALA A 76 -13.42 -0.16 -5.56
CA ALA A 76 -14.17 0.61 -4.59
C ALA A 76 -13.24 1.14 -3.49
N SER A 77 -13.62 2.26 -2.89
CA SER A 77 -13.02 2.79 -1.67
C SER A 77 -14.13 3.07 -0.67
N ILE A 78 -14.02 2.51 0.52
CA ILE A 78 -15.03 2.63 1.58
C ILE A 78 -14.38 3.35 2.75
N PRO A 79 -14.67 4.64 2.99
CA PRO A 79 -14.20 5.32 4.17
C PRO A 79 -14.98 4.85 5.40
N ALA A 80 -14.33 4.85 6.56
CA ALA A 80 -15.08 4.84 7.81
C ALA A 80 -15.96 6.10 7.88
N MET A 81 -17.18 5.98 8.42
CA MET A 81 -18.09 7.13 8.53
C MET A 81 -17.38 8.32 9.21
N PRO A 82 -17.51 9.55 8.68
CA PRO A 82 -17.04 10.74 9.39
C PRO A 82 -17.94 11.05 10.58
N ASP A 83 -17.34 11.30 11.74
CA ASP A 83 -18.02 11.71 12.97
C ASP A 83 -18.22 13.25 12.97
N VAL A 84 -19.49 13.69 12.89
CA VAL A 84 -20.16 14.95 13.31
C VAL A 84 -19.50 16.35 13.07
N SER A 85 -18.23 16.47 12.67
CA SER A 85 -17.50 17.75 12.56
C SER A 85 -17.75 18.49 11.24
N VAL A 86 -18.33 17.85 10.23
CA VAL A 86 -18.94 18.54 9.06
C VAL A 86 -20.36 19.00 9.40
N LYS A 87 -20.52 19.79 10.47
CA LYS A 87 -21.59 20.78 10.48
C LYS A 87 -21.04 22.01 9.75
N PRO A 88 -21.62 22.42 8.60
CA PRO A 88 -21.32 23.73 8.06
C PRO A 88 -21.64 24.74 9.17
N CYS A 89 -20.61 25.45 9.63
CA CYS A 89 -20.79 26.55 10.57
C CYS A 89 -21.72 27.55 9.88
N ARG A 90 -22.96 27.63 10.37
CA ARG A 90 -23.87 28.73 10.09
C ARG A 90 -23.57 29.85 11.07
#